data_AF-A0A8J5MM77-F1
#
_entry.id   AF-A0A8J5MM77-F1
#
_cell.length_a   1.000
_cell.length_b   1.000
_cell.length_c   1.000
_cell.angle_alpha   90.00
_cell.angle_beta   90.00
_cell.angle_gamma   90.00
#
_symmetry.space_group_name_H-M   'P 1'
#
loop_
_entity.id
_entity.type
_entity.pdbx_description
1 polymer ?
#
loop_
_entity_poly.entity_id
_entity_poly.type
_entity_poly.pdbx_seq_one_letter_code
_entity_poly.pdbx_strand_id
1 'polypeptide(L)'
;MLQRKDVEFAVGPFGVTPQRETVCDFSHPFFSENNAILMIRPTLQSDMSGFLKPFAMEVWMLTIVSLVTVVLAIALVVKAEANVFNLLSRDTFAQAAMWGVKTLTQESSDWMPKKDGGRLIVTTWLLASLVFMSSYGGILTAMLTVPRVTIPIDSLADLVSQSDLPWRLEAGSMMFQYFQESEDKVRRKVFTDTAGTFPDCWASREDIASGEFAAICDRTTMKKAMSWDFSIRAVKESGILDKWLAAEITNTTQCLRPPTSDRREGIAPLNTEAMSGPFMVLAAGKLGHKKKKQKKKKKKKKKKKKKKKKKKKKKKKKKGVVCVNQGLIVSVLTFITELGICYMHGGSDNSASLTTQISNRAAFHYLTLMAG
;
A
#
# COMPACT_ATOMS: atom_id res chain seq x y z
N MET A 1 51.77 -21.74 22.93
CA MET A 1 52.67 -21.07 23.90
C MET A 1 52.79 -21.91 25.15
N LEU A 2 51.72 -22.13 25.93
CA LEU A 2 51.74 -22.99 27.12
C LEU A 2 52.25 -24.41 26.83
N GLN A 3 51.72 -25.09 25.81
CA GLN A 3 52.18 -26.42 25.41
C GLN A 3 53.67 -26.48 25.04
N ARG A 4 54.22 -25.40 24.46
CA ARG A 4 55.62 -25.30 24.07
C ARG A 4 56.53 -24.88 25.23
N LYS A 5 55.97 -24.60 26.40
CA LYS A 5 56.66 -24.02 27.57
C LYS A 5 57.30 -22.66 27.29
N ASP A 6 56.72 -21.87 26.39
CA ASP A 6 57.15 -20.49 26.10
C ASP A 6 56.72 -19.51 27.20
N VAL A 7 55.65 -19.86 27.94
CA VAL A 7 55.02 -19.04 28.98
C VAL A 7 54.60 -19.95 30.14
N GLU A 8 54.66 -19.43 31.38
CA GLU A 8 54.30 -20.18 32.60
C GLU A 8 52.80 -20.17 32.88
N PHE A 9 52.12 -19.04 32.65
CA PHE A 9 50.67 -18.90 32.81
C PHE A 9 50.11 -17.96 31.75
N ALA A 10 48.84 -18.13 31.41
CA ALA A 10 48.13 -17.25 30.48
C ALA A 10 46.84 -16.74 31.13
N VAL A 11 46.62 -15.43 31.07
CA VAL A 11 45.41 -14.79 31.58
C VAL A 11 44.65 -14.20 30.41
N GLY A 12 43.39 -14.61 30.24
CA GLY A 12 42.56 -14.17 29.12
C GLY A 12 41.20 -14.87 29.11
N PRO A 13 40.31 -14.49 28.19
CA PRO A 13 39.01 -15.12 28.00
C PRO A 13 39.18 -16.48 27.31
N PHE A 14 39.66 -17.48 28.04
CA PHE A 14 39.80 -18.83 27.54
C PHE A 14 38.59 -19.68 27.91
N GLY A 15 37.91 -20.22 26.90
CA GLY A 15 36.89 -21.23 27.10
C GLY A 15 37.51 -22.56 27.54
N VAL A 16 37.00 -23.12 28.63
CA VAL A 16 37.38 -24.45 29.13
C VAL A 16 36.76 -25.50 28.21
N THR A 17 37.59 -26.31 27.56
CA THR A 17 37.18 -27.41 26.67
C THR A 17 37.95 -28.67 27.06
N PRO A 18 37.34 -29.87 26.91
CA PRO A 18 38.03 -31.12 27.22
C PRO A 18 39.39 -31.25 26.51
N GLN A 19 39.47 -30.80 25.26
CA GLN A 19 40.69 -30.89 24.47
C GLN A 19 41.79 -29.96 25.00
N ARG A 20 41.45 -28.75 25.46
CA ARG A 20 42.44 -27.84 26.06
C ARG A 20 42.87 -28.31 27.44
N GLU A 21 41.97 -28.92 28.20
CA GLU A 21 42.26 -29.48 29.53
C GLU A 21 43.29 -30.63 29.47
N THR A 22 43.39 -31.35 28.36
CA THR A 22 44.45 -32.36 28.18
C THR A 22 45.88 -31.79 28.10
N VAL A 23 46.02 -30.49 27.83
CA VAL A 23 47.31 -29.84 27.58
C VAL A 23 47.67 -28.79 28.64
N CYS A 24 46.67 -28.22 29.32
CA CYS A 24 46.88 -27.24 30.39
C CYS A 24 45.78 -27.34 31.46
N ASP A 25 46.17 -27.07 32.71
CA ASP A 25 45.24 -27.00 33.84
C ASP A 25 44.53 -25.64 33.88
N PHE A 26 43.21 -25.66 34.09
CA PHE A 26 42.40 -24.45 34.29
C PHE A 26 42.10 -24.22 35.77
N SER A 27 41.99 -22.95 36.17
CA SER A 27 41.40 -22.59 37.46
C SER A 27 39.88 -22.79 37.43
N HIS A 28 39.24 -22.72 38.60
CA HIS A 28 37.78 -22.74 38.66
C HIS A 28 37.21 -21.57 37.83
N PRO A 29 36.26 -21.82 36.91
CA PRO A 29 35.64 -20.75 36.12
C PRO A 29 35.06 -19.68 37.06
N PHE A 30 35.50 -18.44 36.90
CA PHE A 30 34.99 -17.29 37.68
C PHE A 30 33.89 -16.53 36.93
N PHE A 31 33.74 -16.76 35.63
CA PHE A 31 32.75 -16.11 34.77
C PHE A 31 32.13 -17.14 33.82
N SER A 32 30.80 -17.14 33.74
CA SER A 32 30.04 -17.98 32.81
C SER A 32 29.39 -17.10 31.76
N GLU A 33 29.60 -17.45 30.49
CA GLU A 33 29.11 -16.68 29.35
C GLU A 33 28.33 -17.56 28.38
N ASN A 34 27.31 -16.96 27.78
CA ASN A 34 26.51 -17.60 26.74
C ASN A 34 26.88 -17.00 25.38
N ASN A 35 26.86 -17.84 24.35
CA ASN A 35 26.99 -17.41 22.96
C ASN A 35 25.62 -17.07 22.37
N ALA A 36 25.57 -16.11 21.47
CA ALA A 36 24.37 -15.73 20.76
C ALA A 36 24.69 -15.35 19.30
N ILE A 37 23.64 -15.25 18.49
CA ILE A 37 23.74 -14.87 17.08
C ILE A 37 23.65 -13.34 17.01
N LEU A 38 24.68 -12.72 16.42
CA LEU A 38 24.76 -11.30 16.11
C LEU A 38 24.41 -11.09 14.64
N MET A 39 23.44 -10.23 14.39
CA MET A 39 22.99 -9.85 13.05
C MET A 39 22.47 -8.42 13.07
N ILE A 40 22.36 -7.81 11.89
CA ILE A 40 21.70 -6.51 11.75
C ILE A 40 20.24 -6.59 12.21
N ARG A 41 19.77 -5.55 12.90
CA ARG A 41 18.35 -5.42 13.25
C ARG A 41 17.53 -5.30 11.96
N PRO A 42 16.55 -6.18 11.72
CA PRO A 42 15.72 -6.08 10.52
C PRO A 42 14.93 -4.78 10.55
N THR A 43 14.88 -4.10 9.41
CA THR A 43 14.08 -2.89 9.23
C THR A 43 12.61 -3.27 9.08
N LEU A 44 11.72 -2.48 9.70
CA LEU A 44 10.29 -2.68 9.56
C LEU A 44 9.89 -2.29 8.13
N GLN A 45 9.60 -3.27 7.28
CA GLN A 45 9.07 -2.98 5.96
C GLN A 45 7.66 -2.38 6.08
N SER A 46 7.34 -1.42 5.20
CA SER A 46 6.05 -0.74 5.20
C SER A 46 4.96 -1.66 4.63
N ASP A 47 4.25 -2.32 5.54
CA ASP A 47 3.08 -3.12 5.19
C ASP A 47 1.90 -2.22 4.80
N MET A 48 1.62 -2.15 3.50
CA MET A 48 0.49 -1.42 2.92
C MET A 48 -0.88 -1.89 3.47
N SER A 49 -0.96 -3.14 3.95
CA SER A 49 -2.16 -3.73 4.57
C SER A 49 -2.15 -3.64 6.10
N GLY A 50 -1.20 -2.90 6.71
CA GLY A 50 -1.04 -2.77 8.15
C GLY A 50 -2.31 -2.32 8.88
N PHE A 51 -3.18 -1.54 8.22
CA PHE A 51 -4.46 -1.09 8.78
C PHE A 51 -5.51 -2.21 8.96
N LEU A 52 -5.36 -3.37 8.31
CA LEU A 52 -6.26 -4.53 8.49
C LEU A 52 -5.81 -5.48 9.61
N LYS A 53 -4.52 -5.42 10.00
CA LYS A 53 -3.92 -6.26 11.04
C LYS A 53 -4.49 -6.10 12.46
N PRO A 54 -5.12 -4.97 12.87
CA PRO A 54 -5.69 -4.84 14.21
C PRO A 54 -6.71 -5.93 14.57
N PHE A 55 -7.41 -6.48 13.57
CA PHE A 55 -8.38 -7.54 13.77
C PHE A 55 -8.08 -8.75 12.90
N ALA A 56 -8.29 -9.93 13.46
CA ALA A 56 -8.23 -11.19 12.71
C ALA A 56 -9.29 -11.21 11.60
N MET A 57 -9.01 -11.97 10.54
CA MET A 57 -9.95 -12.13 9.42
C MET A 57 -11.33 -12.64 9.86
N GLU A 58 -11.38 -13.43 10.92
CA GLU A 58 -12.62 -13.92 11.54
C GLU A 58 -13.53 -12.78 11.99
N VAL A 59 -12.98 -11.78 12.69
CA VAL A 59 -13.73 -10.60 13.16
C VAL A 59 -14.24 -9.79 11.97
N TRP A 60 -13.43 -9.62 10.92
CA TRP A 60 -13.86 -8.95 9.70
C TRP A 60 -15.04 -9.67 9.03
N MET A 61 -15.01 -11.01 8.97
CA MET A 61 -16.14 -11.78 8.44
C MET A 61 -17.39 -11.63 9.30
N LEU A 62 -17.27 -11.68 10.62
CA LEU A 62 -18.38 -11.47 11.55
C LEU A 62 -18.99 -10.07 11.43
N THR A 63 -18.18 -9.02 11.20
CA THR A 63 -18.69 -7.66 10.98
C THR A 63 -19.47 -7.51 9.68
N ILE A 64 -19.07 -8.19 8.61
CA ILE A 64 -19.83 -8.20 7.36
C ILE A 64 -21.17 -8.92 7.56
N VAL A 65 -21.17 -10.06 8.25
CA VAL A 65 -22.38 -10.83 8.56
C VAL A 65 -23.33 -10.03 9.46
N SER A 66 -22.82 -9.37 10.50
CA SER A 66 -23.63 -8.54 11.39
C SER A 66 -24.22 -7.32 10.67
N LEU A 67 -23.44 -6.67 9.79
CA LEU A 67 -23.92 -5.57 8.95
C LEU A 67 -25.05 -6.02 8.02
N VAL A 68 -24.91 -7.15 7.34
CA VAL A 68 -25.98 -7.70 6.48
C VAL A 68 -27.23 -8.01 7.30
N THR A 69 -27.07 -8.60 8.48
CA THR A 69 -28.19 -8.94 9.37
C THR A 69 -28.96 -7.70 9.80
N VAL A 70 -28.26 -6.62 10.19
CA VAL A 70 -28.88 -5.36 10.60
C VAL A 70 -29.55 -4.64 9.43
N VAL A 71 -28.92 -4.63 8.25
CA VAL A 71 -29.51 -4.05 7.03
C VAL A 71 -30.80 -4.77 6.66
N LEU A 72 -30.83 -6.10 6.78
CA LEU A 72 -32.05 -6.91 6.57
C LEU A 72 -33.11 -6.61 7.62
N ALA A 73 -32.75 -6.58 8.92
CA ALA A 73 -33.67 -6.27 10.00
C ALA A 73 -34.33 -4.89 9.81
N ILE A 74 -33.54 -3.88 9.45
CA ILE A 74 -34.03 -2.52 9.19
C ILE A 74 -34.88 -2.46 7.92
N ALA A 75 -34.48 -3.16 6.85
CA ALA A 75 -35.29 -3.25 5.64
C ALA A 75 -36.66 -3.90 5.93
N LEU A 76 -36.73 -4.88 6.82
CA LEU A 76 -37.97 -5.50 7.27
C LEU A 76 -38.80 -4.53 8.13
N VAL A 77 -38.20 -3.79 9.06
CA VAL A 77 -38.89 -2.77 9.86
C VAL A 77 -39.47 -1.67 8.95
N VAL A 78 -38.69 -1.16 8.01
CA VAL A 78 -39.13 -0.16 7.03
C VAL A 78 -40.24 -0.71 6.14
N LYS A 79 -40.16 -1.98 5.72
CA LYS A 79 -41.20 -2.63 4.91
C LYS A 79 -42.49 -2.84 5.71
N ALA A 80 -42.38 -3.22 6.98
CA ALA A 80 -43.52 -3.38 7.88
C ALA A 80 -44.21 -2.03 8.14
N GLU A 81 -43.45 -0.96 8.37
CA GLU A 81 -44.00 0.40 8.48
C GLU A 81 -44.61 0.87 7.15
N ALA A 82 -43.96 0.61 6.01
CA ALA A 82 -44.47 0.97 4.68
C ALA A 82 -45.78 0.25 4.33
N ASN A 83 -45.94 -1.01 4.76
CA ASN A 83 -47.19 -1.77 4.56
C ASN A 83 -48.35 -1.22 5.41
N VAL A 84 -48.04 -0.70 6.60
CA VAL A 84 -49.04 -0.05 7.48
C VAL A 84 -49.43 1.34 6.95
N PHE A 85 -48.50 2.07 6.32
CA PHE A 85 -48.71 3.45 5.86
C PHE A 85 -48.86 3.61 4.33
N ASN A 86 -48.98 2.52 3.56
CA ASN A 86 -49.11 2.50 2.08
C ASN A 86 -48.07 3.37 1.31
N LEU A 87 -46.83 3.44 1.81
CA LEU A 87 -45.75 4.22 1.19
C LEU A 87 -44.89 3.33 0.28
N LEU A 88 -45.11 3.40 -1.03
CA LEU A 88 -44.36 2.63 -2.03
C LEU A 88 -42.95 3.22 -2.26
N SER A 89 -41.98 2.86 -1.41
CA SER A 89 -40.58 3.26 -1.63
C SER A 89 -39.81 2.20 -2.40
N ARG A 90 -39.30 2.57 -3.59
CA ARG A 90 -38.75 1.65 -4.60
C ARG A 90 -37.30 1.21 -4.34
N ASP A 91 -36.60 1.76 -3.34
CA ASP A 91 -35.19 1.44 -3.05
C ASP A 91 -34.90 1.30 -1.53
N THR A 92 -35.78 0.62 -0.77
CA THR A 92 -35.65 0.45 0.70
C THR A 92 -34.36 -0.25 1.13
N PHE A 93 -33.96 -1.31 0.43
CA PHE A 93 -32.73 -2.05 0.76
C PHE A 93 -31.46 -1.22 0.55
N ALA A 94 -31.38 -0.45 -0.54
CA ALA A 94 -30.19 0.37 -0.81
C ALA A 94 -30.04 1.53 0.19
N GLN A 95 -31.15 2.10 0.65
CA GLN A 95 -31.16 3.12 1.69
C GLN A 95 -30.77 2.54 3.06
N ALA A 96 -31.30 1.37 3.42
CA ALA A 96 -30.92 0.65 4.63
C ALA A 96 -29.43 0.25 4.63
N ALA A 97 -28.92 -0.23 3.49
CA ALA A 97 -27.50 -0.56 3.33
C ALA A 97 -26.61 0.68 3.50
N MET A 98 -26.97 1.82 2.90
CA MET A 98 -26.24 3.07 3.07
C MET A 98 -26.30 3.57 4.52
N TRP A 99 -27.45 3.44 5.18
CA TRP A 99 -27.60 3.78 6.59
C TRP A 99 -26.71 2.91 7.49
N GLY A 100 -26.67 1.59 7.25
CA GLY A 100 -25.83 0.66 8.01
C GLY A 100 -24.35 0.97 7.88
N VAL A 101 -23.90 1.33 6.67
CA VAL A 101 -22.50 1.75 6.44
C VAL A 101 -22.20 3.08 7.14
N LYS A 102 -23.08 4.08 7.03
CA LYS A 102 -22.89 5.40 7.67
C LYS A 102 -22.79 5.29 9.19
N THR A 103 -23.68 4.53 9.80
CA THR A 103 -23.70 4.33 11.25
C THR A 103 -22.51 3.51 11.75
N LEU A 104 -21.97 2.60 10.93
CA LEU A 104 -20.72 1.89 11.22
C LEU A 104 -19.51 2.85 11.19
N THR A 105 -19.46 3.76 10.20
CA THR A 105 -18.39 4.77 10.09
C THR A 105 -18.58 5.97 11.01
N GLN A 106 -19.51 5.90 11.97
CA GLN A 106 -19.87 7.00 12.89
C GLN A 106 -20.29 8.30 12.16
N GLU A 107 -20.76 8.19 10.91
CA GLU A 107 -21.40 9.31 10.21
C GLU A 107 -22.82 9.52 10.76
N SER A 108 -23.21 10.78 10.91
CA SER A 108 -24.58 11.12 11.31
C SER A 108 -25.59 10.74 10.22
N SER A 109 -26.79 10.35 10.66
CA SER A 109 -27.92 10.04 9.79
C SER A 109 -29.21 10.53 10.41
N ASP A 110 -30.04 11.19 9.62
CA ASP A 110 -31.28 11.84 10.08
C ASP A 110 -32.48 10.87 10.23
N TRP A 111 -32.35 9.64 9.71
CA TRP A 111 -33.45 8.67 9.71
C TRP A 111 -33.50 7.82 11.00
N MET A 112 -34.69 7.72 11.59
CA MET A 112 -34.99 6.94 12.79
C MET A 112 -36.36 6.24 12.67
N PRO A 113 -36.52 4.96 13.12
CA PRO A 113 -37.81 4.28 13.18
C PRO A 113 -38.82 4.97 14.10
N LYS A 114 -40.10 4.93 13.73
CA LYS A 114 -41.18 5.50 14.53
C LYS A 114 -41.59 4.57 15.68
N LYS A 115 -41.57 3.26 15.44
CA LYS A 115 -41.94 2.25 16.45
C LYS A 115 -40.81 1.94 17.43
N ASP A 116 -41.15 1.70 18.69
CA ASP A 116 -40.19 1.41 19.76
C ASP A 116 -39.35 0.15 19.52
N GLY A 117 -39.93 -0.90 18.92
CA GLY A 117 -39.17 -2.10 18.54
C GLY A 117 -38.08 -1.83 17.49
N GLY A 118 -38.32 -0.91 16.55
CA GLY A 118 -37.30 -0.48 15.59
C GLY A 118 -36.21 0.36 16.25
N ARG A 119 -36.58 1.19 17.23
CA ARG A 119 -35.64 2.01 18.01
C ARG A 119 -34.68 1.13 18.82
N LEU A 120 -35.16 0.04 19.43
CA LEU A 120 -34.31 -0.88 20.17
C LEU A 120 -33.25 -1.53 19.26
N ILE A 121 -33.62 -1.97 18.06
CA ILE A 121 -32.67 -2.54 17.09
C ILE A 121 -31.61 -1.50 16.69
N VAL A 122 -32.04 -0.27 16.42
CA VAL A 122 -31.14 0.83 16.04
C VAL A 122 -30.21 1.22 17.19
N THR A 123 -30.70 1.35 18.41
CA THR A 123 -29.86 1.72 19.57
C THR A 123 -28.84 0.63 19.89
N THR A 124 -29.23 -0.65 19.84
CA THR A 124 -28.28 -1.76 20.00
C THR A 124 -27.20 -1.74 18.92
N TRP A 125 -27.56 -1.48 17.66
CA TRP A 125 -26.59 -1.36 16.57
C TRP A 125 -25.64 -0.17 16.76
N LEU A 126 -26.16 0.99 17.15
CA LEU A 126 -25.35 2.19 17.39
C LEU A 126 -24.37 1.99 18.55
N LEU A 127 -24.79 1.31 19.61
CA LEU A 127 -23.89 0.96 20.71
C LEU A 127 -22.81 -0.01 20.23
N ALA A 128 -23.18 -1.03 19.46
CA ALA A 128 -22.23 -2.00 18.91
C ALA A 128 -21.22 -1.36 17.95
N SER A 129 -21.66 -0.45 17.07
CA SER A 129 -20.76 0.24 16.14
C SER A 129 -19.83 1.22 16.84
N LEU A 130 -20.30 1.89 17.90
CA LEU A 130 -19.47 2.74 18.75
C LEU A 130 -18.34 1.93 19.40
N VAL A 131 -18.69 0.83 20.08
CA VAL A 131 -17.70 -0.05 20.72
C VAL A 131 -16.70 -0.60 19.70
N PHE A 132 -17.19 -1.07 18.55
CA PHE A 132 -16.35 -1.61 17.49
C PHE A 132 -15.30 -0.60 17.00
N MET A 133 -15.72 0.63 16.68
CA MET A 133 -14.82 1.65 16.16
C MET A 133 -13.86 2.17 17.23
N SER A 134 -14.31 2.29 18.49
CA SER A 134 -13.45 2.63 19.63
C SER A 134 -12.37 1.58 19.86
N SER A 135 -12.71 0.30 19.83
CA SER A 135 -11.74 -0.80 19.95
C SER A 135 -10.76 -0.83 18.77
N TYR A 136 -11.25 -0.61 17.55
CA TYR A 136 -10.41 -0.52 16.35
C TYR A 136 -9.37 0.60 16.49
N GLY A 137 -9.79 1.80 16.87
CA GLY A 137 -8.90 2.95 17.06
C GLY A 137 -7.87 2.71 18.16
N GLY A 138 -8.26 2.09 19.28
CA GLY A 138 -7.36 1.75 20.39
C GLY A 138 -6.29 0.74 19.99
N ILE A 139 -6.67 -0.37 19.36
CA ILE A 139 -5.73 -1.42 18.94
C ILE A 139 -4.80 -0.90 17.83
N LEU A 140 -5.34 -0.14 16.87
CA LEU A 140 -4.52 0.48 15.83
C LEU A 140 -3.48 1.43 16.44
N THR A 141 -3.88 2.27 17.41
CA THR A 141 -2.96 3.17 18.13
C THR A 141 -1.87 2.37 18.87
N ALA A 142 -2.24 1.27 19.52
CA ALA A 142 -1.27 0.39 20.20
C ALA A 142 -0.26 -0.24 19.23
N MET A 143 -0.71 -0.66 18.04
CA MET A 143 0.19 -1.20 17.00
C MET A 143 1.11 -0.14 16.40
N LEU A 144 0.63 1.09 16.26
CA LEU A 144 1.43 2.19 15.71
C LEU A 144 2.44 2.77 16.71
N THR A 145 2.13 2.71 18.01
CA THR A 145 3.03 3.20 19.07
C THR A 145 4.14 2.20 19.39
N VAL A 146 3.87 0.90 19.29
CA VAL A 146 4.87 -0.16 19.51
C VAL A 146 5.03 -1.00 18.25
N PRO A 147 5.91 -0.58 17.32
CA PRO A 147 6.21 -1.39 16.15
C PRO A 147 6.85 -2.71 16.58
N ARG A 148 6.15 -3.83 16.33
CA ARG A 148 6.70 -5.17 16.55
C ARG A 148 7.63 -5.50 15.40
N VAL A 149 8.93 -5.44 15.67
CA VAL A 149 9.95 -5.97 14.77
C VAL A 149 9.96 -7.48 14.95
N THR A 150 9.57 -8.22 13.91
CA THR A 150 9.72 -9.68 13.87
C THR A 150 11.19 -10.00 13.68
N ILE A 151 11.79 -10.68 14.66
CA ILE A 151 13.16 -11.17 14.55
C ILE A 151 13.08 -12.46 13.72
N PRO A 152 13.75 -12.56 12.56
CA PRO A 152 13.64 -13.72 11.68
C PRO A 152 14.37 -14.94 12.23
N ILE A 153 15.41 -14.73 13.05
CA ILE A 153 16.28 -15.78 13.58
C ILE A 153 16.31 -15.67 15.10
N ASP A 154 15.72 -16.64 15.79
CA ASP A 154 15.78 -16.71 17.26
C ASP A 154 16.53 -17.97 17.73
N SER A 155 16.54 -19.04 16.92
CA SER A 155 17.23 -20.29 17.22
C SER A 155 18.27 -20.70 16.18
N LEU A 156 19.17 -21.62 16.55
CA LEU A 156 20.09 -22.25 15.61
C LEU A 156 19.36 -23.06 14.53
N ALA A 157 18.19 -23.61 14.85
CA ALA A 157 17.38 -24.33 13.87
C ALA A 157 16.85 -23.37 12.80
N ASP A 158 16.40 -22.19 13.20
CA ASP A 158 15.96 -21.14 12.28
C ASP A 158 17.13 -20.66 11.41
N LEU A 159 18.31 -20.46 12.02
CA LEU A 159 19.54 -20.06 11.33
C LEU A 159 19.91 -21.01 10.17
N VAL A 160 19.80 -22.32 10.40
CA VAL A 160 20.11 -23.36 9.39
C VAL A 160 18.98 -23.53 8.38
N SER A 161 17.73 -23.24 8.75
CA SER A 161 16.56 -23.42 7.88
C SER A 161 16.42 -22.35 6.81
N GLN A 162 16.89 -21.14 7.09
CA GLN A 162 16.86 -20.01 6.17
C GLN A 162 18.09 -20.03 5.24
N SER A 163 17.94 -19.43 4.06
CA SER A 163 19.04 -19.22 3.10
C SER A 163 19.35 -17.74 2.85
N ASP A 164 18.65 -16.83 3.50
CA ASP A 164 18.64 -15.40 3.15
C ASP A 164 19.86 -14.64 3.69
N LEU A 165 20.36 -15.04 4.86
CA LEU A 165 21.48 -14.39 5.53
C LEU A 165 22.61 -15.41 5.74
N PRO A 166 23.76 -15.27 5.05
CA PRO A 166 24.89 -16.15 5.28
C PRO A 166 25.41 -15.94 6.71
N TRP A 167 25.85 -17.02 7.36
CA TRP A 167 26.51 -16.94 8.66
C TRP A 167 27.96 -17.37 8.58
N ARG A 168 28.76 -16.82 9.48
CA ARG A 168 30.17 -17.14 9.63
C ARG A 168 30.51 -17.49 11.07
N LEU A 169 31.61 -18.21 11.25
CA LEU A 169 32.16 -18.58 12.55
C LEU A 169 33.55 -17.97 12.75
N GLU A 170 33.88 -17.63 13.99
CA GLU A 170 35.19 -17.11 14.35
C GLU A 170 36.26 -18.21 14.24
N ALA A 171 37.33 -17.93 13.48
CA ALA A 171 38.39 -18.89 13.22
C ALA A 171 39.16 -19.25 14.51
N GLY A 172 39.33 -20.55 14.77
CA GLY A 172 40.10 -21.02 15.93
C GLY A 172 39.42 -20.78 17.29
N SER A 173 38.16 -20.35 17.30
CA SER A 173 37.36 -20.18 18.51
C SER A 173 36.92 -21.53 19.10
N MET A 174 36.53 -21.52 20.39
CA MET A 174 35.90 -22.67 21.04
C MET A 174 34.62 -23.10 20.30
N MET A 175 33.84 -22.14 19.77
CA MET A 175 32.59 -22.41 19.07
C MET A 175 32.82 -23.11 17.74
N PHE A 176 33.88 -22.75 17.01
CA PHE A 176 34.26 -23.42 15.78
C PHE A 176 34.50 -24.92 16.00
N GLN A 177 35.29 -25.26 17.04
CA GLN A 177 35.56 -26.65 17.42
C GLN A 177 34.30 -27.35 17.94
N TYR A 178 33.49 -26.68 18.76
CA TYR A 178 32.25 -27.22 19.31
C TYR A 178 31.27 -27.66 18.20
N PHE A 179 31.06 -26.82 17.17
CA PHE A 179 30.16 -27.17 16.06
C PHE A 179 30.74 -28.27 15.17
N GLN A 180 32.05 -28.32 15.00
CA GLN A 180 32.73 -29.37 14.25
C GLN A 180 32.55 -30.75 14.92
N GLU A 181 32.72 -30.82 16.23
CA GLU A 181 32.65 -32.07 17.01
C GLU A 181 31.21 -32.51 17.33
N SER A 182 30.26 -31.58 17.39
CA SER A 182 28.87 -31.86 17.77
C SER A 182 28.20 -32.97 16.95
N GLU A 183 27.54 -33.92 17.62
CA GLU A 183 26.79 -35.01 16.97
C GLU A 183 25.39 -34.56 16.48
N ASP A 184 24.84 -33.50 17.07
CA ASP A 184 23.54 -32.98 16.71
C ASP A 184 23.51 -32.49 15.26
N LYS A 185 22.55 -32.99 14.48
CA LYS A 185 22.39 -32.64 13.06
C LYS A 185 22.33 -31.12 12.81
N VAL A 186 21.65 -30.37 13.68
CA VAL A 186 21.50 -28.91 13.54
C VAL A 186 22.85 -28.21 13.77
N ARG A 187 23.55 -28.56 14.85
CA ARG A 187 24.83 -27.95 15.22
C ARG A 187 25.94 -28.28 14.22
N ARG A 188 25.98 -29.53 13.74
CA ARG A 188 26.90 -29.94 12.68
C ARG A 188 26.62 -29.23 11.36
N LYS A 189 25.34 -29.01 11.02
CA LYS A 189 24.96 -28.21 9.84
C LYS A 189 25.41 -26.76 9.92
N VAL A 190 25.37 -26.14 11.11
CA VAL A 190 25.90 -24.79 11.30
C VAL A 190 27.34 -24.72 10.79
N PHE A 191 28.18 -25.73 11.09
CA PHE A 191 29.57 -25.80 10.62
C PHE A 191 29.69 -26.10 9.12
N THR A 192 28.95 -27.08 8.59
CA THR A 192 29.10 -27.49 7.19
C THR A 192 28.66 -26.42 6.19
N ASP A 193 27.61 -25.68 6.54
CA ASP A 193 26.97 -24.71 5.64
C ASP A 193 27.46 -23.27 5.92
N THR A 194 28.51 -23.11 6.73
CA THR A 194 29.08 -21.79 7.04
C THR A 194 29.67 -21.13 5.78
N ALA A 195 29.40 -19.85 5.57
CA ALA A 195 29.92 -19.05 4.45
C ALA A 195 31.38 -18.56 4.63
N GLY A 196 32.20 -19.37 5.30
CA GLY A 196 33.60 -19.08 5.65
C GLY A 196 33.82 -18.62 7.10
N THR A 197 35.08 -18.38 7.44
CA THR A 197 35.50 -17.95 8.77
C THR A 197 35.89 -16.48 8.81
N PHE A 198 35.73 -15.83 9.95
CA PHE A 198 36.20 -14.45 10.19
C PHE A 198 37.15 -14.41 11.39
N PRO A 199 38.00 -13.37 11.54
CA PRO A 199 39.03 -13.35 12.58
C PRO A 199 38.47 -13.14 13.99
N ASP A 200 37.66 -12.09 14.21
CA ASP A 200 37.07 -11.76 15.50
C ASP A 200 35.79 -10.93 15.28
N CYS A 201 34.81 -11.11 16.17
CA CYS A 201 33.51 -10.45 16.11
C CYS A 201 33.63 -8.95 16.33
N TRP A 202 34.63 -8.53 17.12
CA TRP A 202 34.96 -7.11 17.28
C TRP A 202 35.63 -6.52 16.04
N ALA A 203 36.51 -7.29 15.37
CA ALA A 203 37.21 -6.85 14.18
C ALA A 203 36.26 -6.69 12.98
N SER A 204 35.34 -7.66 12.78
CA SER A 204 34.36 -7.65 11.68
C SER A 204 33.02 -7.00 12.03
N ARG A 205 32.97 -6.16 13.08
CA ARG A 205 31.71 -5.51 13.52
C ARG A 205 31.06 -4.65 12.43
N GLU A 206 31.85 -4.04 11.55
CA GLU A 206 31.36 -3.17 10.48
C GLU A 206 30.64 -3.97 9.40
N ASP A 207 31.16 -5.14 9.04
CA ASP A 207 30.54 -6.08 8.09
C ASP A 207 29.25 -6.68 8.65
N ILE A 208 29.20 -6.93 9.96
CA ILE A 208 28.00 -7.42 10.64
C ILE A 208 26.95 -6.30 10.73
N ALA A 209 27.39 -5.06 10.96
CA ALA A 209 26.51 -3.88 11.02
C ALA A 209 25.97 -3.47 9.64
N SER A 210 26.71 -3.72 8.56
CA SER A 210 26.24 -3.55 7.18
C SER A 210 25.25 -4.64 6.75
N GLY A 211 25.18 -5.74 7.49
CA GLY A 211 24.25 -6.85 7.26
C GLY A 211 24.75 -7.86 6.23
N GLU A 212 26.07 -7.93 5.98
CA GLU A 212 26.63 -8.90 5.04
C GLU A 212 26.52 -10.34 5.53
N PHE A 213 26.68 -10.57 6.84
CA PHE A 213 26.56 -11.90 7.44
C PHE A 213 26.12 -11.85 8.91
N ALA A 214 25.58 -12.97 9.39
CA ALA A 214 25.37 -13.23 10.81
C ALA A 214 26.61 -13.88 11.44
N ALA A 215 26.98 -13.46 12.64
CA ALA A 215 28.11 -14.01 13.38
C ALA A 215 27.61 -14.68 14.67
N ILE A 216 28.20 -15.81 15.05
CA ILE A 216 27.97 -16.41 16.37
C ILE A 216 29.13 -15.97 17.27
N CYS A 217 28.82 -15.19 18.30
CA CYS A 217 29.81 -14.59 19.19
C CYS A 217 29.37 -14.72 20.65
N ASP A 218 30.30 -14.47 21.56
CA ASP A 218 30.02 -14.34 22.98
C ASP A 218 29.21 -13.08 23.28
N ARG A 219 28.42 -13.12 24.35
CA ARG A 219 27.48 -12.04 24.68
C ARG A 219 28.19 -10.72 25.02
N THR A 220 29.40 -10.76 25.59
CA THR A 220 30.16 -9.57 25.99
C THR A 220 30.71 -8.85 24.77
N THR A 221 31.30 -9.57 23.81
CA THR A 221 31.74 -9.00 22.53
C THR A 221 30.57 -8.49 21.72
N MET A 222 29.43 -9.19 21.69
CA MET A 222 28.20 -8.68 21.06
C MET A 222 27.74 -7.36 21.69
N LYS A 223 27.66 -7.29 23.02
CA LYS A 223 27.27 -6.06 23.72
C LYS A 223 28.26 -4.92 23.43
N LYS A 224 29.55 -5.23 23.37
CA LYS A 224 30.61 -4.28 23.03
C LYS A 224 30.41 -3.75 21.60
N ALA A 225 30.23 -4.63 20.61
CA ALA A 225 29.97 -4.26 19.22
C ALA A 225 28.68 -3.43 19.07
N MET A 226 27.58 -3.85 19.71
CA MET A 226 26.32 -3.10 19.71
C MET A 226 26.44 -1.73 20.37
N SER A 227 27.20 -1.62 21.47
CA SER A 227 27.42 -0.34 22.17
C SER A 227 28.18 0.66 21.31
N TRP A 228 29.10 0.17 20.46
CA TRP A 228 29.83 0.99 19.50
C TRP A 228 28.91 1.53 18.40
N ASP A 229 28.11 0.67 17.74
CA ASP A 229 27.19 1.10 16.67
C ASP A 229 26.18 2.12 17.20
N PHE A 230 25.64 1.90 18.40
CA PHE A 230 24.75 2.87 19.04
C PHE A 230 25.42 4.22 19.30
N SER A 231 26.65 4.20 19.85
CA SER A 231 27.39 5.43 20.15
C SER A 231 27.70 6.22 18.88
N ILE A 232 28.10 5.56 17.80
CA ILE A 232 28.38 6.21 16.51
C ILE A 232 27.10 6.75 15.87
N ARG A 233 25.99 5.99 15.86
CA ARG A 233 24.71 6.47 15.32
C ARG A 233 24.16 7.65 16.11
N ALA A 234 24.18 7.58 17.44
CA ALA A 234 23.75 8.68 18.30
C ALA A 234 24.59 9.95 18.05
N VAL A 235 25.91 9.80 17.88
CA VAL A 235 26.83 10.92 17.61
C VAL A 235 26.67 11.46 16.17
N LYS A 236 26.35 10.61 15.20
CA LYS A 236 26.06 10.99 13.80
C LYS A 236 24.71 11.68 13.66
N GLU A 237 23.65 11.15 14.29
CA GLU A 237 22.28 11.68 14.24
C GLU A 237 22.13 12.99 15.02
N SER A 238 22.92 13.20 16.08
CA SER A 238 22.97 14.47 16.81
C SER A 238 23.77 15.58 16.09
N GLY A 239 24.37 15.28 14.93
CA GLY A 239 25.28 16.20 14.23
C GLY A 239 26.53 16.53 15.05
N ILE A 240 26.78 15.76 16.13
CA ILE A 240 27.93 15.94 17.02
C ILE A 240 29.20 15.51 16.31
N LEU A 241 29.16 14.50 15.43
CA LEU A 241 30.33 14.07 14.66
C LEU A 241 30.89 15.19 13.77
N ASP A 242 30.03 15.95 13.09
CA ASP A 242 30.42 17.06 12.22
C ASP A 242 30.95 18.26 13.04
N LYS A 243 30.38 18.48 14.24
CA LYS A 243 30.89 19.48 15.20
C LYS A 243 32.19 19.05 15.87
N TRP A 244 32.38 17.76 16.17
CA TRP A 244 33.56 17.20 16.82
C TRP A 244 34.75 17.12 15.87
N LEU A 245 34.56 16.69 14.62
CA LEU A 245 35.63 16.67 13.62
C LEU A 245 36.12 18.09 13.28
N ALA A 246 35.26 19.10 13.44
CA ALA A 246 35.61 20.50 13.19
C ALA A 246 36.23 21.21 14.40
N ALA A 247 36.15 20.65 15.62
CA ALA A 247 36.34 21.47 16.82
C ALA A 247 37.30 20.98 17.90
N GLU A 248 37.73 19.71 18.01
CA GLU A 248 38.90 19.30 18.83
C GLU A 248 38.91 17.78 19.05
N ILE A 249 39.99 17.11 18.64
CA ILE A 249 40.52 15.96 19.38
C ILE A 249 41.37 16.55 20.51
N THR A 250 40.76 17.15 21.53
CA THR A 250 41.39 17.23 22.85
C THR A 250 40.31 17.09 23.92
N ASN A 251 40.61 16.28 24.92
CA ASN A 251 39.88 16.11 26.18
C ASN A 251 38.62 15.22 26.14
N THR A 252 38.89 13.92 26.09
CA THR A 252 38.02 12.86 26.61
C THR A 252 37.66 13.11 28.07
N THR A 253 36.36 13.17 28.39
CA THR A 253 35.68 12.34 29.41
C THR A 253 34.25 12.83 29.58
N GLN A 254 33.29 12.21 28.89
CA GLN A 254 31.92 11.96 29.37
C GLN A 254 31.08 11.42 28.21
N CYS A 255 30.60 10.19 28.37
CA CYS A 255 29.31 9.65 27.91
C CYS A 255 29.43 8.15 27.67
N LEU A 256 29.43 7.40 28.77
CA LEU A 256 29.07 5.98 28.75
C LEU A 256 27.84 5.80 29.65
N ARG A 257 26.66 6.05 29.08
CA ARG A 257 25.45 5.37 29.53
C ARG A 257 24.87 4.62 28.34
N PRO A 258 24.77 3.28 28.40
CA PRO A 258 23.94 2.56 27.44
C PRO A 258 22.47 2.94 27.70
N PRO A 259 21.71 3.39 26.69
CA PRO A 259 20.31 3.72 26.88
C PRO A 259 19.49 2.43 26.77
N THR A 260 19.61 1.58 27.78
CA THR A 260 18.57 0.58 28.02
C THR A 260 17.36 1.18 28.74
N SER A 261 17.43 2.46 29.16
CA SER A 261 16.34 3.20 29.79
C SER A 261 15.40 3.93 28.83
N ASP A 262 15.78 4.16 27.57
CA ASP A 262 14.91 4.84 26.60
C ASP A 262 13.75 3.99 26.07
N ARG A 263 13.65 2.74 26.51
CA ARG A 263 12.51 1.88 26.16
C ARG A 263 11.20 2.33 26.82
N ARG A 264 11.19 3.38 27.67
CA ARG A 264 9.99 3.81 28.40
C ARG A 264 9.31 5.09 27.92
N GLU A 265 9.93 5.99 27.16
CA GLU A 265 9.31 7.33 26.98
C GLU A 265 9.33 7.93 25.56
N GLY A 266 9.98 7.31 24.58
CA GLY A 266 9.95 7.80 23.19
C GLY A 266 8.83 7.16 22.36
N ILE A 267 7.71 7.84 22.17
CA ILE A 267 6.79 7.50 21.07
C ILE A 267 7.55 7.80 19.77
N ALA A 268 7.97 6.76 19.04
CA ALA A 268 8.60 6.94 17.75
C ALA A 268 7.66 7.75 16.83
N PRO A 269 8.18 8.74 16.06
CA PRO A 269 7.35 9.51 15.15
C PRO A 269 6.67 8.57 14.14
N LEU A 270 5.39 8.81 13.87
CA LEU A 270 4.60 7.97 12.98
C LEU A 270 5.13 8.10 11.54
N ASN A 271 5.72 7.02 11.03
CA ASN A 271 6.19 6.96 9.65
C ASN A 271 5.02 7.08 8.67
N THR A 272 5.13 7.99 7.69
CA THR A 272 4.13 8.18 6.63
C THR A 272 3.90 6.91 5.80
N GLU A 273 4.92 6.06 5.71
CA GLU A 273 4.83 4.77 5.02
C GLU A 273 3.85 3.80 5.69
N ALA A 274 3.73 3.84 7.03
CA ALA A 274 2.78 2.99 7.76
C ALA A 274 1.31 3.38 7.50
N MET A 275 1.06 4.63 7.08
CA MET A 275 -0.27 5.14 6.75
C MET A 275 -0.59 5.16 5.25
N SER A 276 0.31 4.66 4.40
CA SER A 276 0.17 4.66 2.93
C SER A 276 -1.06 3.86 2.42
N GLY A 277 -1.43 2.78 3.12
CA GLY A 277 -2.56 1.90 2.79
C GLY A 277 -3.91 2.62 2.68
N PRO A 278 -4.39 3.30 3.74
CA PRO A 278 -5.62 4.09 3.68
C PRO A 278 -5.65 5.13 2.54
N PHE A 279 -4.53 5.81 2.25
CA PHE A 279 -4.45 6.77 1.14
C PHE A 279 -4.64 6.09 -0.23
N MET A 280 -4.09 4.89 -0.42
CA MET A 280 -4.29 4.10 -1.64
C MET A 280 -5.75 3.67 -1.82
N VAL A 281 -6.42 3.24 -0.75
CA VAL A 281 -7.85 2.89 -0.78
C VAL A 281 -8.70 4.10 -1.18
N LEU A 282 -8.42 5.28 -0.62
CA LEU A 282 -9.10 6.52 -0.98
C LEU A 282 -8.87 6.92 -2.46
N ALA A 283 -7.64 6.75 -2.95
CA ALA A 283 -7.31 7.02 -4.35
C ALA A 283 -8.05 6.07 -5.31
N ALA A 284 -8.11 4.77 -4.98
CA ALA A 284 -8.84 3.76 -5.73
C ALA A 284 -10.35 4.08 -5.79
N GLY A 285 -10.95 4.51 -4.68
CA GLY A 285 -12.35 4.94 -4.61
C GLY A 285 -12.67 6.11 -5.55
N LYS A 286 -11.81 7.14 -5.57
CA LYS A 286 -11.96 8.31 -6.46
C LYS A 286 -11.83 7.95 -7.95
N LEU A 287 -10.91 7.05 -8.30
CA LEU A 287 -10.72 6.55 -9.67
C LEU A 287 -11.92 5.73 -10.16
N GLY A 288 -12.50 4.88 -9.29
CA GLY A 288 -13.73 4.15 -9.54
C GLY A 288 -14.92 5.08 -9.82
N HIS A 289 -15.07 6.14 -9.03
CA HIS A 289 -16.12 7.14 -9.21
C HIS A 289 -15.96 7.92 -10.55
N LYS A 290 -14.73 8.31 -10.93
CA LYS A 290 -14.44 8.92 -12.25
C LYS A 290 -14.80 7.98 -13.41
N LYS A 291 -14.40 6.70 -13.36
CA LYS A 291 -14.73 5.70 -14.38
C LYS A 291 -16.25 5.47 -14.50
N LYS A 292 -16.98 5.40 -13.37
CA LYS A 292 -18.45 5.22 -13.33
C LYS A 292 -19.18 6.47 -13.88
N LYS A 293 -18.70 7.68 -13.57
CA LYS A 293 -19.21 8.96 -14.10
C LYS A 293 -18.97 9.08 -15.62
N GLN A 294 -17.81 8.65 -16.12
CA GLN A 294 -17.53 8.57 -17.56
C GLN A 294 -18.40 7.52 -18.28
N LYS A 295 -18.60 6.32 -17.71
CA LYS A 295 -19.52 5.31 -18.25
C LYS A 295 -20.98 5.81 -18.28
N LYS A 296 -21.46 6.49 -17.23
CA LYS A 296 -22.79 7.14 -17.22
C LYS A 296 -22.91 8.26 -18.27
N LYS A 297 -21.89 9.11 -18.45
CA LYS A 297 -21.83 10.13 -19.52
C LYS A 297 -21.82 9.50 -20.92
N LYS A 298 -21.06 8.43 -21.15
CA LYS A 298 -21.06 7.66 -22.42
C LYS A 298 -22.42 7.01 -22.69
N LYS A 299 -23.09 6.41 -21.68
CA LYS A 299 -24.46 5.87 -21.81
C LYS A 299 -25.50 6.98 -22.10
N LYS A 300 -25.43 8.14 -21.44
CA LYS A 300 -26.29 9.32 -21.75
C LYS A 300 -26.06 9.86 -23.17
N LYS A 301 -24.80 9.98 -23.62
CA LYS A 301 -24.46 10.37 -25.01
C LYS A 301 -24.98 9.37 -26.04
N LYS A 302 -24.85 8.04 -25.80
CA LYS A 302 -25.43 6.99 -26.66
C LYS A 302 -26.98 7.07 -26.71
N LYS A 303 -27.66 7.29 -25.58
CA LYS A 303 -29.13 7.50 -25.54
C LYS A 303 -29.56 8.77 -26.30
N LYS A 304 -28.85 9.90 -26.16
CA LYS A 304 -29.11 11.13 -26.94
C LYS A 304 -28.88 10.92 -28.45
N LYS A 305 -27.82 10.23 -28.87
CA LYS A 305 -27.58 9.87 -30.28
C LYS A 305 -28.69 8.97 -30.84
N LYS A 306 -29.16 7.97 -30.09
CA LYS A 306 -30.31 7.11 -30.50
C LYS A 306 -31.62 7.92 -30.63
N LYS A 307 -31.92 8.85 -29.71
CA LYS A 307 -33.09 9.76 -29.83
C LYS A 307 -32.99 10.70 -31.05
N LYS A 308 -31.81 11.27 -31.34
CA LYS A 308 -31.58 12.10 -32.55
C LYS A 308 -31.73 11.29 -33.85
N LYS A 309 -31.23 10.04 -33.91
CA LYS A 309 -31.44 9.13 -35.06
C LYS A 309 -32.92 8.79 -35.26
N LYS A 310 -33.68 8.51 -34.20
CA LYS A 310 -35.14 8.29 -34.28
C LYS A 310 -35.91 9.54 -34.76
N LYS A 311 -35.54 10.74 -34.29
CA LYS A 311 -36.12 12.01 -34.80
C LYS A 311 -35.78 12.26 -36.27
N LYS A 312 -34.55 12.00 -36.73
CA LYS A 312 -34.17 12.08 -38.16
C LYS A 312 -34.92 11.07 -39.03
N LYS A 313 -35.14 9.82 -38.57
CA LYS A 313 -35.98 8.83 -39.29
C LYS A 313 -37.45 9.27 -39.38
N LYS A 314 -38.04 9.84 -38.32
CA LYS A 314 -39.40 10.43 -38.39
C LYS A 314 -39.48 11.63 -39.35
N LYS A 315 -38.45 12.49 -39.40
CA LYS A 315 -38.38 13.63 -40.35
C LYS A 315 -38.24 13.16 -41.81
N LYS A 316 -37.48 12.08 -42.07
CA LYS A 316 -37.40 11.44 -43.41
C LYS A 316 -38.72 10.78 -43.82
N LYS A 317 -39.43 10.10 -42.90
CA LYS A 317 -40.78 9.57 -43.19
C LYS A 317 -41.80 10.68 -43.51
N LYS A 318 -41.77 11.82 -42.79
CA LYS A 318 -42.62 12.98 -43.13
C LYS A 318 -42.27 13.62 -44.49
N LYS A 319 -40.98 13.69 -44.86
CA LYS A 319 -40.58 14.19 -46.19
C LYS A 319 -40.91 13.23 -47.33
N GLY A 320 -40.88 11.92 -47.09
CA GLY A 320 -41.29 10.92 -48.08
C GLY A 320 -42.78 10.97 -48.43
N VAL A 321 -43.65 11.34 -47.48
CA VAL A 321 -45.09 11.50 -47.73
C VAL A 321 -45.39 12.74 -48.58
N VAL A 322 -44.55 13.79 -48.53
CA VAL A 322 -44.73 15.00 -49.35
C VAL A 322 -44.25 14.80 -50.79
N CYS A 323 -43.22 13.98 -51.02
CA CYS A 323 -42.73 13.72 -52.38
C CYS A 323 -43.58 12.74 -53.20
N VAL A 324 -44.36 11.85 -52.56
CA VAL A 324 -45.30 10.98 -53.29
C VAL A 324 -46.49 11.78 -53.85
N ASN A 325 -46.90 12.86 -53.18
CA ASN A 325 -48.00 13.72 -53.66
C ASN A 325 -47.59 14.76 -54.71
N GLN A 326 -46.29 14.99 -54.95
CA GLN A 326 -45.80 15.87 -56.03
C GLN A 326 -45.29 15.10 -57.25
N GLY A 327 -44.96 13.80 -57.12
CA GLY A 327 -44.60 12.94 -58.25
C GLY A 327 -45.79 12.41 -59.05
N LEU A 328 -47.01 12.42 -58.50
CA LEU A 328 -48.22 11.95 -59.21
C LEU A 328 -48.84 13.02 -60.14
N ILE A 329 -48.44 14.29 -60.01
CA ILE A 329 -49.01 15.43 -60.77
C ILE A 329 -48.18 15.76 -62.04
N VAL A 330 -46.95 15.25 -62.15
CA VAL A 330 -46.05 15.56 -63.26
C VAL A 330 -46.07 14.50 -64.38
N SER A 331 -46.67 13.32 -64.15
CA SER A 331 -46.81 12.27 -65.17
C SER A 331 -48.16 12.25 -65.92
N VAL A 332 -49.05 13.23 -65.69
CA VAL A 332 -50.34 13.34 -66.41
C VAL A 332 -50.36 14.52 -67.41
N LEU A 333 -49.42 15.46 -67.31
CA LEU A 333 -49.37 16.66 -68.17
C LEU A 333 -48.40 16.59 -69.36
N THR A 334 -47.69 15.47 -69.54
CA THR A 334 -46.81 15.22 -70.70
C THR A 334 -47.45 14.33 -71.78
N PHE A 335 -48.75 14.04 -71.66
CA PHE A 335 -49.50 13.17 -72.59
C PHE A 335 -50.60 13.90 -73.38
N ILE A 336 -50.72 15.23 -73.27
CA ILE A 336 -51.67 16.03 -74.05
C ILE A 336 -50.95 17.29 -74.55
N THR A 337 -50.22 17.19 -75.67
CA THR A 337 -49.95 18.28 -76.65
C THR A 337 -49.05 17.81 -77.81
N GLU A 338 -49.22 16.57 -78.28
CA GLU A 338 -48.68 16.09 -79.57
C GLU A 338 -49.85 15.70 -80.51
N LEU A 339 -50.83 16.60 -80.61
CA LEU A 339 -51.84 16.68 -81.67
C LEU A 339 -52.31 18.15 -81.76
N GLY A 340 -51.90 18.89 -82.80
CA GLY A 340 -52.58 20.14 -83.22
C GLY A 340 -51.75 21.42 -83.48
N ILE A 341 -50.93 21.41 -84.55
CA ILE A 341 -50.92 22.36 -85.70
C ILE A 341 -50.70 23.90 -85.49
N CYS A 342 -49.74 24.45 -86.28
CA CYS A 342 -49.57 25.84 -86.80
C CYS A 342 -49.15 26.95 -85.81
N TYR A 343 -48.17 27.85 -86.03
CA TYR A 343 -47.76 28.60 -87.23
C TYR A 343 -46.42 29.37 -86.97
N MET A 344 -45.47 29.31 -87.92
CA MET A 344 -44.47 30.30 -88.42
C MET A 344 -43.66 31.30 -87.54
N HIS A 345 -42.35 31.34 -87.88
CA HIS A 345 -41.34 32.43 -87.88
C HIS A 345 -40.78 32.95 -86.54
N GLY A 346 -39.47 33.14 -86.32
CA GLY A 346 -38.24 33.03 -87.13
C GLY A 346 -37.05 33.69 -86.39
N GLY A 347 -35.79 33.31 -86.71
CA GLY A 347 -34.53 34.04 -86.46
C GLY A 347 -33.78 33.76 -85.13
N SER A 348 -32.61 33.10 -85.17
CA SER A 348 -31.22 33.65 -85.08
C SER A 348 -30.86 34.23 -83.69
N ASP A 349 -29.71 34.01 -83.03
CA ASP A 349 -28.35 33.50 -83.31
C ASP A 349 -27.68 33.31 -81.91
N ASN A 350 -26.99 32.19 -81.62
CA ASN A 350 -25.55 31.91 -81.70
C ASN A 350 -24.59 32.48 -80.62
N SER A 351 -23.58 31.62 -80.33
CA SER A 351 -22.28 31.84 -79.67
C SER A 351 -22.24 31.94 -78.14
N ALA A 352 -21.50 31.14 -77.35
CA ALA A 352 -20.19 30.47 -77.40
C ALA A 352 -19.07 31.23 -76.64
N SER A 353 -18.43 30.51 -75.70
CA SER A 353 -17.05 30.69 -75.18
C SER A 353 -16.79 31.92 -74.28
N LEU A 354 -15.82 31.98 -73.35
CA LEU A 354 -14.42 31.55 -73.36
C LEU A 354 -13.83 31.60 -71.92
N THR A 355 -12.96 30.63 -71.59
CA THR A 355 -11.71 30.64 -70.76
C THR A 355 -11.41 31.74 -69.71
N THR A 356 -11.04 31.42 -68.46
CA THR A 356 -9.70 31.04 -67.90
C THR A 356 -8.76 32.20 -67.57
N GLN A 357 -8.23 32.23 -66.33
CA GLN A 357 -6.91 32.72 -65.82
C GLN A 357 -7.04 33.50 -64.49
N ILE A 358 -6.10 33.61 -63.53
CA ILE A 358 -4.86 32.93 -63.06
C ILE A 358 -4.48 33.62 -61.71
N SER A 359 -3.70 32.93 -60.86
CA SER A 359 -2.82 33.41 -59.74
C SER A 359 -3.43 34.01 -58.47
N ASN A 360 -3.23 33.45 -57.27
CA ASN A 360 -2.02 33.37 -56.43
C ASN A 360 -1.32 34.73 -56.15
N ARG A 361 -1.34 35.23 -54.90
CA ARG A 361 -0.28 35.07 -53.85
C ARG A 361 -0.35 36.19 -52.78
N ALA A 362 0.04 35.83 -51.55
CA ALA A 362 0.52 36.66 -50.41
C ALA A 362 -0.52 37.59 -49.71
N ALA A 363 -0.81 37.49 -48.41
CA ALA A 363 0.03 37.54 -47.19
C ALA A 363 0.67 38.92 -46.94
N PHE A 364 0.04 39.78 -46.12
CA PHE A 364 0.56 40.27 -44.83
C PHE A 364 -0.34 41.38 -44.23
N HIS A 365 -0.48 41.32 -42.90
CA HIS A 365 -0.89 42.34 -41.91
C HIS A 365 -1.28 43.75 -42.36
N TYR A 366 -2.36 44.30 -41.78
CA TYR A 366 -2.32 45.60 -41.10
C TYR A 366 -3.45 45.78 -40.07
N LEU A 367 -3.16 46.63 -39.10
CA LEU A 367 -3.74 46.84 -37.77
C LEU A 367 -4.91 47.85 -37.76
N THR A 368 -5.88 47.60 -36.87
CA THR A 368 -6.72 48.53 -36.05
C THR A 368 -7.52 49.70 -36.64
N LEU A 369 -8.73 49.82 -36.05
CA LEU A 369 -9.49 51.02 -35.67
C LEU A 369 -10.24 51.81 -36.76
N MET A 370 -11.59 51.75 -36.74
CA MET A 370 -12.46 52.84 -36.25
C MET A 370 -13.96 52.60 -36.54
N ALA A 371 -14.76 52.93 -35.52
CA ALA A 371 -16.08 53.56 -35.56
C ALA A 371 -17.31 52.78 -36.08
N GLY A 372 -18.28 52.62 -35.17
CA GLY A 372 -19.64 52.16 -35.39
C GLY A 372 -20.29 51.84 -34.05
#